data_AF-A0A947MNE8-F1
#
_entry.id   AF-A0A947MNE8-F1
#
_cell.length_a   1.000
_cell.length_b   1.000
_cell.length_c   1.000
_cell.angle_alpha   90.00
_cell.angle_beta   90.00
_cell.angle_gamma   90.00
#
_symmetry.space_group_name_H-M   'P 1'
#
loop_
_entity.id
_entity.type
_entity.pdbx_description
1 polymer ?
#
loop_
_entity_poly.entity_id
_entity_poly.type
_entity_poly.pdbx_seq_one_letter_code
_entity_poly.pdbx_strand_id
1 'polypeptide(L)' 'ELWRSGYFKGRTPEEAFYVKCDAETNPPEVREAGQVVVEVGVAPVRPAEFIIFRVAEETAEFGPVAD' A
#
# COMPACT_ATOMS: atom_id res chain seq x y z
N GLU A 1 -3.40 -5.40 -12.60
CA GLU A 1 -3.16 -5.05 -14.02
C GLU A 1 -1.72 -4.56 -14.26
N LEU A 2 -1.18 -3.57 -13.51
CA LEU A 2 0.14 -2.93 -13.76
C LEU A 2 1.35 -3.87 -13.96
N TRP A 3 1.52 -4.90 -13.12
CA TRP A 3 2.60 -5.89 -13.30
C TRP A 3 2.47 -6.65 -14.63
N ARG A 4 1.26 -7.13 -14.95
CA ARG A 4 0.98 -7.84 -16.22
C ARG A 4 1.18 -6.95 -17.45
N SER A 5 1.12 -5.64 -17.28
CA SER A 5 1.40 -4.65 -18.32
C SER A 5 2.88 -4.28 -18.47
N GLY A 6 3.79 -4.94 -17.75
CA GLY A 6 5.25 -4.80 -17.92
C GLY A 6 5.89 -3.59 -17.22
N TYR A 7 5.16 -2.92 -16.32
CA TYR A 7 5.68 -1.75 -15.58
C TYR A 7 6.64 -2.13 -14.43
N PHE A 8 6.49 -3.34 -13.90
CA PHE A 8 7.31 -3.85 -12.81
C PHE A 8 8.13 -5.07 -13.26
N LYS A 9 9.35 -5.19 -12.75
CA LYS A 9 10.25 -6.32 -13.01
C LYS A 9 9.70 -7.59 -12.35
N GLY A 10 10.22 -8.74 -12.76
CA GLY A 10 9.90 -10.02 -12.12
C GLY A 10 8.93 -10.88 -12.92
N ARG A 11 9.14 -12.20 -12.83
CA ARG A 11 8.36 -13.26 -13.48
C ARG A 11 7.12 -13.63 -12.66
N THR A 12 7.11 -13.26 -11.38
CA THR A 12 5.97 -13.45 -10.48
C THR A 12 5.59 -12.12 -9.81
N PRO A 13 4.35 -11.98 -9.28
CA PRO A 13 3.93 -10.79 -8.55
C PRO A 13 4.85 -10.44 -7.38
N GLU A 14 5.34 -11.46 -6.66
CA GLU A 14 6.16 -11.30 -5.46
C GLU A 14 7.56 -10.74 -5.77
N GLU A 15 8.07 -10.97 -6.98
CA GLU A 15 9.29 -10.33 -7.47
C GLU A 15 9.06 -8.87 -7.91
N ALA A 16 7.81 -8.49 -8.18
CA ALA A 16 7.42 -7.22 -8.76
C ALA A 16 7.03 -6.17 -7.72
N PHE A 17 6.33 -6.59 -6.67
CA PHE A 17 5.89 -5.72 -5.59
C PHE A 17 5.54 -6.53 -4.34
N TYR A 18 5.46 -5.84 -3.21
CA TYR A 18 4.81 -6.36 -2.01
C TYR A 18 3.97 -5.27 -1.33
N VAL A 19 2.99 -5.71 -0.54
CA VAL A 19 2.20 -4.86 0.34
C VAL A 19 2.19 -5.51 1.71
N LYS A 20 2.57 -4.76 2.74
CA LYS A 20 2.52 -5.19 4.13
C LYS A 20 1.63 -4.24 4.92
N CYS A 21 0.60 -4.81 5.55
CA CYS A 21 -0.34 -4.13 6.42
C CYS A 21 -0.81 -5.15 7.47
N ASP A 22 0.06 -5.45 8.42
CA ASP A 22 -0.13 -6.42 9.49
C ASP A 22 0.15 -5.78 10.86
N ALA A 23 0.13 -6.60 11.91
CA ALA A 23 0.36 -6.17 13.28
C ALA A 23 1.79 -5.63 13.54
N GLU A 24 2.77 -5.98 12.71
CA GLU A 24 4.11 -5.42 12.82
C GLU A 24 4.14 -3.98 12.29
N THR A 25 3.45 -3.72 11.17
CA THR A 25 3.30 -2.35 10.63
C THR A 25 2.28 -1.50 11.38
N ASN A 26 1.31 -2.13 12.05
CA ASN A 26 0.22 -1.47 12.76
C ASN A 26 0.10 -2.01 14.20
N PRO A 27 1.09 -1.74 15.07
CA PRO A 27 1.00 -2.10 16.47
C PRO A 27 -0.13 -1.32 17.19
N PRO A 28 -0.53 -1.74 18.40
CA PRO A 28 -1.64 -1.12 19.12
C PRO A 28 -1.53 0.41 19.21
N GLU A 29 -0.35 0.95 19.45
CA GLU A 29 -0.14 2.39 19.63
C GLU A 29 -0.45 3.19 18.35
N VAL A 30 -0.15 2.65 17.17
CA VAL A 30 -0.46 3.26 15.87
C VAL A 30 -1.96 3.25 15.62
N ARG A 31 -2.61 2.12 15.93
CA ARG A 31 -4.05 1.94 15.74
C ARG A 31 -4.85 2.81 16.70
N GLU A 32 -4.42 2.90 17.96
CA GLU A 32 -5.02 3.74 18.99
C GLU A 32 -4.84 5.24 18.67
N ALA A 33 -3.78 5.61 17.97
CA ALA A 33 -3.60 6.96 17.42
C ALA A 33 -4.50 7.24 16.19
N GLY A 34 -5.33 6.28 15.77
CA GLY A 34 -6.20 6.41 14.60
C GLY A 34 -5.45 6.37 13.27
N GLN A 35 -4.24 5.80 13.25
CA GLN A 35 -3.40 5.74 12.06
C GLN A 35 -3.41 4.33 11.45
N VAL A 36 -3.20 4.26 10.13
CA VAL A 36 -2.91 3.02 9.41
C VAL A 36 -1.66 3.21 8.57
N VAL A 37 -0.72 2.29 8.73
CA VAL A 37 0.54 2.26 7.98
C VAL A 37 0.49 1.09 7.01
N VAL A 38 0.62 1.42 5.72
CA VAL A 38 0.73 0.44 4.64
C VAL A 38 2.11 0.58 4.00
N GLU A 39 2.93 -0.46 4.12
CA GLU A 39 4.22 -0.51 3.47
C GLU A 39 4.07 -1.12 2.08
N VAL A 40 4.55 -0.41 1.05
CA VAL A 40 4.48 -0.85 -0.35
C VAL A 40 5.88 -0.81 -0.94
N GLY A 41 6.41 -1.97 -1.31
CA GLY A 41 7.63 -2.07 -2.10
C GLY A 41 7.30 -2.35 -3.56
N VAL A 42 8.02 -1.71 -4.48
CA VAL A 42 7.86 -1.92 -5.93
C VAL A 42 9.22 -2.06 -6.62
N ALA A 43 9.29 -2.94 -7.62
CA ALA A 43 10.47 -3.14 -8.45
C ALA A 43 10.25 -2.55 -9.85
N PRO A 44 10.56 -1.26 -10.10
CA PRO A 44 10.33 -0.62 -11.39
C PRO A 44 11.25 -1.14 -12.50
N VAL A 45 10.75 -1.21 -13.74
CA VAL A 45 11.56 -1.44 -14.95
C VAL A 45 12.27 -0.14 -15.34
N ARG A 46 13.55 -0.20 -15.72
CA ARG A 46 14.25 0.99 -16.25
C ARG A 46 13.74 1.30 -17.68
N PRO A 47 13.57 2.57 -18.07
CA PRO A 47 13.92 3.79 -17.35
C PRO A 47 12.69 4.42 -16.67
N ALA A 48 11.98 3.75 -15.76
CA ALA A 48 10.95 4.41 -14.96
C ALA A 48 11.60 5.51 -14.11
N GLU A 49 11.65 6.71 -14.67
CA GLU A 49 12.26 7.91 -14.09
C GLU A 49 11.46 8.40 -12.89
N PHE A 50 10.16 8.09 -12.83
CA PHE A 50 9.27 8.49 -11.74
C PHE A 50 8.26 7.39 -11.41
N ILE A 51 8.03 7.21 -10.10
CA ILE A 51 6.92 6.42 -9.57
C ILE A 51 6.02 7.39 -8.81
N ILE A 52 4.75 7.48 -9.22
CA ILE A 52 3.76 8.34 -8.56
C ILE A 52 2.77 7.43 -7.85
N PHE A 53 2.83 7.39 -6.51
CA PHE A 53 1.78 6.81 -5.69
C PHE A 53 0.74 7.89 -5.38
N ARG A 54 -0.51 7.66 -5.79
CA ARG A 54 -1.65 8.45 -5.32
C ARG A 54 -2.45 7.60 -4.35
N VAL A 55 -2.41 7.96 -3.08
CA VAL A 55 -3.27 7.39 -2.05
C VAL A 55 -4.36 8.41 -1.77
N ALA A 56 -5.61 8.02 -2.00
CA ALA A 56 -6.77 8.82 -1.65
C ALA A 56 -7.56 8.04 -0.59
N GLU A 57 -7.79 8.67 0.55
CA GLU A 57 -8.73 8.20 1.55
C GLU A 57 -10.08 8.84 1.23
N GLU A 58 -11.02 8.06 0.70
CA GLU A 58 -12.43 8.45 0.71
C GLU A 58 -12.98 8.03 2.07
N THR A 59 -12.96 8.94 3.04
CA THR A 59 -13.68 8.75 4.29
C THR A 59 -15.17 8.68 3.96
N ALA A 60 -15.73 7.47 3.81
CA ALA A 60 -17.11 7.27 4.19
C ALA A 60 -17.16 7.57 5.69
N GLU A 61 -17.93 8.58 6.08
CA GLU A 61 -18.09 9.01 7.47
C GLU A 61 -18.07 7.81 8.42
N PHE A 62 -17.19 7.83 9.41
CA PHE A 62 -17.40 7.05 10.62
C PHE A 62 -18.69 7.59 11.25
N GLY A 63 -19.82 7.03 10.83
CA GLY A 63 -21.09 7.24 11.50
C GLY A 63 -20.91 6.88 12.98
N PRO A 64 -21.62 7.58 13.88
CA PRO A 64 -21.42 7.42 15.32
C PRO A 64 -21.50 5.92 15.67
N VAL A 65 -20.45 5.43 16.34
CA VAL A 65 -20.50 4.14 17.02
C VAL A 65 -21.54 4.31 18.12
N ALA A 66 -22.76 3.83 17.88
CA ALA A 66 -23.75 3.71 18.93
C ALA A 66 -23.27 2.66 19.93
N ASP A 67 -23.34 3.00 21.22
CA ASP A 67 -23.03 2.11 22.36
C ASP A 67 -23.66 0.72 22.25
#